data_AF-A0A968AEF2-F1
#
_entry.id   AF-A0A968AEF2-F1
#
_cell.length_a   1.000
_cell.length_b   1.000
_cell.length_c   1.000
_cell.angle_alpha   90.00
_cell.angle_beta   90.00
_cell.angle_gamma   90.00
#
_symmetry.space_group_name_H-M   'P 1'
#
loop_
_entity.id
_entity.type
_entity.pdbx_description
1 polymer ?
#
loop_
_entity_poly.entity_id
_entity_poly.type
_entity_poly.pdbx_seq_one_letter_code
_entity_poly.pdbx_strand_id
1 'polypeptide(L)'
;DSGDDLKLYQLARETADLFDQYTLFRPRMILDWENDIKQVPTDQAWQSILWCRLVNHLHQHLQLPEQHRARLLQFFEEKITDPAFNPAALPPRISVFGISSLPPYHLRVLGA
;
A
#
# COMPACT_ATOMS: atom_id res chain seq x y z
N ASP A 1 3.93 16.84 31.72
CA ASP A 1 3.41 16.66 30.34
C ASP A 1 3.50 15.24 29.77
N SER A 2 3.48 14.18 30.59
CA SER A 2 3.47 12.79 30.09
C SER A 2 2.19 12.38 29.35
N GLY A 3 1.11 13.17 29.46
CA GLY A 3 -0.17 12.90 28.81
C GLY A 3 -0.21 13.28 27.33
N ASP A 4 0.60 14.25 26.90
CA ASP A 4 0.60 14.71 25.51
C ASP A 4 1.45 13.81 24.62
N ASP A 5 2.59 13.33 25.09
CA ASP A 5 3.40 12.32 24.39
C ASP A 5 2.63 11.01 24.18
N LEU A 6 1.83 10.60 25.17
CA LEU A 6 1.00 9.41 25.07
C LEU A 6 -0.08 9.55 23.98
N LYS A 7 -0.75 10.71 23.90
CA LYS A 7 -1.74 10.98 22.86
C LYS A 7 -1.12 11.03 21.46
N LEU A 8 0.06 11.65 21.33
CA LEU A 8 0.79 11.69 20.07
C LEU A 8 1.16 10.29 19.60
N TYR A 9 1.66 9.45 20.51
CA TYR A 9 1.99 8.07 20.19
C TYR A 9 0.75 7.26 19.76
N GLN A 10 -0.36 7.40 20.47
CA GLN A 10 -1.62 6.73 20.13
C GLN A 10 -2.12 7.15 18.73
N LEU A 11 -2.13 8.44 18.43
CA LEU A 11 -2.53 8.95 17.13
C LEU A 11 -1.63 8.43 16.00
N ALA A 12 -0.31 8.43 16.22
CA ALA A 12 0.66 7.91 15.25
C ALA A 12 0.41 6.43 14.96
N ARG A 13 0.14 5.62 16.00
CA ARG A 13 -0.18 4.20 15.86
C ARG A 13 -1.47 3.97 15.07
N GLU A 14 -2.57 4.61 15.47
CA GLU A 14 -3.87 4.46 14.77
C GLU A 14 -3.76 4.90 13.31
N THR A 15 -3.00 5.97 13.04
CA THR A 15 -2.76 6.43 11.67
C THR A 15 -1.94 5.43 10.86
N ALA A 16 -0.90 4.83 11.45
CA ALA A 16 -0.09 3.81 10.78
C ALA A 16 -0.92 2.56 10.46
N ASP A 17 -1.77 2.11 11.40
CA ASP A 17 -2.67 0.97 11.21
C ASP A 17 -3.70 1.25 10.10
N LEU A 18 -4.21 2.48 10.03
CA LEU A 18 -5.14 2.91 8.97
C LEU A 18 -4.45 2.95 7.60
N PHE A 19 -3.22 3.44 7.54
CA PHE A 19 -2.43 3.48 6.31
C PHE A 19 -2.10 2.09 5.79
N ASP A 20 -1.75 1.12 6.63
CA ASP A 20 -1.56 -0.28 6.20
C ASP A 20 -2.84 -0.83 5.54
N GLN A 21 -3.99 -0.59 6.17
CA GLN A 21 -5.29 -1.00 5.63
C GLN A 21 -5.60 -0.34 4.29
N TYR A 22 -5.32 0.96 4.12
CA TYR A 22 -5.53 1.63 2.84
C TYR A 22 -4.73 1.00 1.71
N THR A 23 -3.49 0.57 1.95
CA THR A 23 -2.67 -0.09 0.91
C THR A 23 -3.26 -1.42 0.43
N LEU A 24 -4.04 -2.10 1.27
CA LEU A 24 -4.70 -3.37 0.95
C LEU A 24 -6.10 -3.18 0.35
N PHE A 25 -6.91 -2.32 0.96
CA PHE A 25 -8.35 -2.22 0.67
C PHE A 25 -8.70 -1.06 -0.26
N ARG A 26 -7.86 -0.02 -0.33
CA ARG A 26 -8.05 1.16 -1.21
C ARG A 26 -6.76 1.52 -1.96
N PRO A 27 -6.12 0.58 -2.68
CA PRO A 27 -4.82 0.81 -3.30
C PRO A 27 -4.83 1.98 -4.30
N ARG A 28 -5.91 2.12 -5.10
CA ARG A 28 -6.05 3.23 -6.07
C ARG A 28 -6.02 4.59 -5.39
N MET A 29 -6.76 4.76 -4.31
CA MET A 29 -6.82 6.01 -3.55
C MET A 29 -5.45 6.45 -3.02
N ILE A 30 -4.66 5.50 -2.50
CA ILE A 30 -3.29 5.77 -2.04
C ILE A 30 -2.38 6.21 -3.20
N LEU A 31 -2.46 5.51 -4.34
CA LEU A 31 -1.70 5.88 -5.53
C LEU A 31 -2.14 7.25 -6.09
N ASP A 32 -3.43 7.56 -6.04
CA ASP A 32 -3.97 8.86 -6.47
C ASP A 32 -3.45 10.00 -5.58
N TRP A 33 -3.36 9.78 -4.25
CA TRP A 33 -2.77 10.75 -3.32
C TRP A 33 -1.31 11.08 -3.63
N GLU A 34 -0.53 10.09 -4.07
CA GLU A 34 0.87 10.28 -4.48
C GLU A 34 1.01 11.05 -5.79
N ASN A 35 0.03 10.92 -6.69
CA ASN A 35 0.05 11.56 -8.01
C ASN A 35 -0.50 13.00 -8.00
N ASP A 36 -1.62 13.26 -7.30
CA ASP A 36 -2.23 14.60 -7.24
C ASP A 36 -2.96 14.88 -5.91
N ILE A 37 -2.24 15.52 -4.98
CA ILE A 37 -2.76 15.93 -3.66
C ILE A 37 -3.91 16.97 -3.80
N LYS A 38 -4.04 17.68 -4.94
CA LYS A 38 -5.00 18.79 -5.09
C LYS A 38 -6.45 18.36 -5.26
N GLN A 39 -6.71 17.07 -5.51
CA GLN A 39 -8.06 16.54 -5.72
C GLN A 39 -8.64 15.83 -4.50
N VAL A 40 -7.97 15.93 -3.34
CA VAL A 40 -8.41 15.26 -2.11
C VAL A 40 -9.48 16.10 -1.40
N PRO A 41 -10.63 15.51 -1.03
CA PRO A 41 -11.64 16.16 -0.20
C PRO A 41 -11.03 16.77 1.08
N THR A 42 -11.53 17.93 1.51
CA THR A 42 -10.92 18.71 2.61
C THR A 42 -10.79 17.94 3.92
N ASP A 43 -11.70 17.01 4.20
CA ASP A 43 -11.71 16.11 5.35
C ASP A 43 -10.57 15.06 5.32
N GLN A 44 -10.08 14.73 4.12
CA GLN A 44 -9.00 13.76 3.90
C GLN A 44 -7.65 14.40 3.57
N ALA A 45 -7.62 15.72 3.40
CA ALA A 45 -6.43 16.45 2.98
C ALA A 45 -5.23 16.26 3.92
N TRP A 46 -5.47 16.16 5.24
CA TRP A 46 -4.37 15.92 6.18
C TRP A 46 -3.78 14.51 6.06
N GLN A 47 -4.62 13.50 5.76
CA GLN A 47 -4.18 12.11 5.60
C GLN A 47 -3.31 11.97 4.35
N SER A 48 -3.73 12.56 3.22
CA SER A 48 -2.95 12.54 1.99
C SER A 48 -1.62 13.28 2.13
N ILE A 49 -1.61 14.47 2.76
CA ILE A 49 -0.39 15.21 3.04
C ILE A 49 0.55 14.40 3.94
N LEU A 50 0.03 13.80 5.01
CA LEU A 50 0.83 13.01 5.93
C LEU A 50 1.38 11.74 5.26
N TRP A 51 0.57 11.06 4.45
CA TRP A 51 0.99 9.91 3.65
C TRP A 51 2.15 10.27 2.72
N CYS A 52 2.00 11.33 1.90
CA CYS A 52 3.04 11.76 0.98
C CYS A 52 4.32 12.17 1.71
N ARG A 53 4.21 12.84 2.86
CA ARG A 53 5.37 13.14 3.72
C ARG A 53 6.04 11.89 4.25
N LEU A 54 5.26 10.90 4.72
CA LEU A 54 5.76 9.64 5.22
C LEU A 54 6.52 8.87 4.13
N VAL A 55 5.91 8.67 2.94
CA VAL A 55 6.55 7.97 1.82
C VAL A 55 7.86 8.65 1.40
N ASN A 56 7.84 9.97 1.25
CA ASN A 56 9.05 10.74 0.92
C ASN A 56 10.14 10.60 2.00
N HIS A 57 9.75 10.67 3.28
CA HIS A 57 10.69 10.51 4.39
C HIS A 57 11.30 9.11 4.41
N LEU A 58 10.50 8.06 4.22
CA LEU A 58 10.98 6.67 4.17
C LEU A 58 11.94 6.44 3.00
N HIS A 59 11.64 6.99 1.82
CA HIS A 59 12.51 6.92 0.64
C HIS A 59 13.85 7.63 0.93
N GLN A 60 13.82 8.86 1.43
CA GLN A 60 15.02 9.65 1.67
C GLN A 60 15.93 9.11 2.77
N HIS A 61 15.35 8.61 3.87
CA HIS A 61 16.12 8.28 5.07
C HIS A 61 16.42 6.80 5.26
N LEU A 62 15.56 5.89 4.77
CA LEU A 62 15.73 4.46 4.99
C LEU A 62 16.16 3.70 3.74
N GLN A 63 16.30 4.39 2.59
CA GLN A 63 16.57 3.78 1.27
C GLN A 63 15.63 2.59 0.99
N LEU A 64 14.44 2.61 1.60
CA LEU A 64 13.45 1.58 1.37
C LEU A 64 12.92 1.79 -0.05
N PRO A 65 12.72 0.71 -0.81
CA PRO A 65 12.06 0.80 -2.10
C PRO A 65 10.70 1.50 -1.91
N GLU A 66 10.29 2.33 -2.87
CA GLU A 66 8.92 2.84 -2.96
C GLU A 66 7.96 1.66 -3.22
N GLN A 67 7.75 0.80 -2.23
CA GLN A 67 7.07 -0.47 -2.41
C GLN A 67 6.22 -0.80 -1.19
N HIS A 68 5.30 0.11 -0.86
CA HIS A 68 4.13 -0.26 -0.08
C HIS A 68 3.23 -1.17 -0.93
N ARG A 69 2.34 -1.93 -0.28
CA ARG A 69 1.57 -3.03 -0.92
C ARG A 69 0.77 -2.60 -2.15
N ALA A 70 0.26 -1.36 -2.18
CA ALA A 70 -0.48 -0.84 -3.33
C ALA A 70 0.40 -0.71 -4.58
N ARG A 71 1.62 -0.17 -4.43
CA ARG A 71 2.58 -0.01 -5.53
C ARG A 71 3.18 -1.35 -5.96
N LEU A 72 3.37 -2.28 -5.02
CA LEU A 72 3.75 -3.67 -5.34
C LEU A 72 2.68 -4.37 -6.18
N LEU A 73 1.40 -4.20 -5.84
CA LEU A 73 0.31 -4.76 -6.62
C LEU A 73 0.26 -4.16 -8.03
N GLN A 74 0.38 -2.84 -8.15
CA GLN A 74 0.45 -2.17 -9.45
C GLN A 74 1.63 -2.70 -10.29
N PHE A 75 2.82 -2.76 -9.70
CA PHE A 75 4.01 -3.28 -10.37
C PHE A 75 3.84 -4.75 -10.80
N PHE A 76 3.22 -5.57 -9.95
CA PHE A 76 2.90 -6.95 -10.28
C PHE A 76 1.94 -7.04 -11.46
N GLU A 77 0.83 -6.29 -11.44
CA GLU A 77 -0.17 -6.25 -12.51
C GLU A 77 0.45 -5.78 -13.85
N GLU A 78 1.35 -4.80 -13.82
CA GLU A 78 2.09 -4.33 -14.99
C GLU A 78 3.07 -5.38 -15.52
N LYS A 79 3.76 -6.12 -14.63
CA LYS A 79 4.77 -7.11 -15.03
C LYS A 79 4.19 -8.43 -15.48
N ILE A 80 3.11 -8.90 -14.87
CA ILE A 80 2.48 -10.18 -15.22
C ILE A 80 1.77 -10.11 -16.59
N THR A 81 1.35 -8.90 -16.99
CA THR A 81 0.68 -8.65 -18.29
C THR A 81 1.65 -8.23 -19.40
N ASP A 82 2.93 -8.00 -19.09
CA ASP A 82 3.98 -7.67 -20.06
C ASP A 82 4.24 -8.86 -21.00
N PRO A 83 4.15 -8.70 -22.34
CA PRO A 83 4.46 -9.76 -23.30
C PRO A 83 5.90 -10.30 -23.19
N ALA A 84 6.83 -9.52 -22.63
CA ALA A 84 8.21 -9.93 -22.40
C ALA A 84 8.39 -10.73 -21.10
N PHE A 85 7.35 -10.85 -20.27
CA PHE A 85 7.40 -11.66 -19.06
C PHE A 85 7.58 -13.13 -19.41
N ASN A 86 8.48 -13.80 -18.68
CA ASN A 86 8.72 -15.23 -18.84
C ASN A 86 7.94 -16.01 -17.75
N PRO A 87 6.84 -16.71 -18.09
CA PRO A 87 6.09 -17.48 -17.10
C PRO A 87 6.90 -18.60 -16.44
N ALA A 88 7.98 -19.09 -17.09
CA ALA A 88 8.86 -20.09 -16.51
C ALA A 88 9.70 -19.56 -15.34
N ALA A 89 9.73 -18.24 -15.11
CA ALA A 89 10.30 -17.65 -13.90
C ALA A 89 9.44 -17.88 -12.66
N LEU A 90 8.17 -18.25 -12.82
CA LEU A 90 7.25 -18.57 -11.73
C LEU A 90 7.29 -20.07 -11.39
N PRO A 91 6.93 -20.45 -10.15
CA PRO A 91 6.74 -21.84 -9.81
C PRO A 91 5.70 -22.49 -10.74
N PRO A 92 5.91 -23.74 -11.18
CA PRO A 92 5.01 -24.40 -12.14
C PRO A 92 3.61 -24.66 -11.58
N ARG A 93 3.45 -24.60 -10.26
CA ARG A 93 2.16 -24.73 -9.58
C ARG A 93 2.18 -23.99 -8.25
N ILE A 94 1.08 -23.29 -7.98
CA ILE A 94 0.73 -22.75 -6.66
C ILE A 94 -0.55 -23.47 -6.20
N SER A 95 -0.66 -23.78 -4.92
CA SER A 95 -1.88 -24.37 -4.36
C SER A 95 -2.23 -23.70 -3.05
N VAL A 96 -3.49 -23.30 -2.94
CA VAL A 96 -4.05 -22.63 -1.76
C VAL A 96 -5.07 -23.58 -1.14
N PHE A 97 -4.86 -23.99 0.11
CA PHE A 97 -5.71 -24.95 0.80
C PHE A 97 -6.01 -24.48 2.23
N GLY A 98 -7.18 -24.86 2.76
CA GLY A 98 -7.53 -24.58 4.15
C GLY A 98 -7.77 -23.10 4.50
N ILE A 99 -7.96 -22.23 3.50
CA ILE A 99 -8.26 -20.80 3.71
C ILE A 99 -9.76 -20.56 3.52
N SER A 100 -10.44 -20.14 4.59
CA SER A 100 -11.89 -19.89 4.59
C SER A 100 -12.31 -18.57 3.91
N SER A 101 -11.37 -17.62 3.76
CA SER A 101 -11.61 -16.34 3.09
C SER A 101 -10.29 -15.73 2.61
N LEU A 102 -10.25 -15.23 1.37
CA LEU A 102 -9.12 -14.47 0.84
C LEU A 102 -9.53 -13.01 0.60
N PRO A 103 -8.76 -12.03 1.12
CA PRO A 103 -8.94 -10.63 0.76
C PRO A 103 -8.87 -10.41 -0.76
N PRO A 104 -9.61 -9.42 -1.31
CA PRO A 104 -9.60 -9.12 -2.75
C PRO A 104 -8.19 -8.88 -3.32
N TYR A 105 -7.27 -8.34 -2.51
CA TYR A 105 -5.86 -8.17 -2.87
C TYR A 105 -5.23 -9.48 -3.36
N HIS A 106 -5.37 -10.57 -2.60
CA HIS A 106 -4.77 -11.85 -2.95
C HIS A 106 -5.47 -12.51 -4.13
N LEU A 107 -6.80 -12.33 -4.26
CA LEU A 107 -7.55 -12.83 -5.42
C LEU A 107 -7.08 -12.18 -6.73
N ARG A 108 -6.73 -10.89 -6.72
CA ARG A 108 -6.16 -10.23 -7.91
C ARG A 108 -4.80 -10.81 -8.29
N VAL A 109 -3.92 -11.01 -7.31
CA VAL A 109 -2.59 -11.57 -7.55
C VAL A 109 -2.66 -13.00 -8.10
N LEU A 110 -3.56 -13.83 -7.56
CA LEU A 110 -3.71 -15.23 -7.98
C LEU A 110 -4.50 -15.40 -9.28
N GLY A 111 -5.27 -14.38 -9.69
CA GLY A 111 -6.13 -14.43 -10.88
C GLY A 111 -5.57 -13.71 -12.11
N ALA A 112 -4.45 -12.99 -11.97
CA ALA A 112 -3.74 -12.35 -13.08
C ALA A 112 -2.89 -13.37 -13.86
#